data_AF-A5DFX5-F1
#
_entry.id   AF-A5DFX5-F1
#
_cell.length_a   1.000
_cell.length_b   1.000
_cell.length_c   1.000
_cell.angle_alpha   90.00
_cell.angle_beta   90.00
_cell.angle_gamma   90.00
#
_symmetry.space_group_name_H-M   'P 1'
#
loop_
_entity.id
_entity.type
_entity.pdbx_description
1 polymer ?
#
loop_
_entity_poly.entity_id
_entity_poly.type
_entity_poly.pdbx_seq_one_letter_code
_entity_poly.pdbx_strand_id
1 'polypeptide(L)'
;MEKIVDRINVAEQDIGKAELLSIIVSELEDLDISHIICLALGSPESSSAARYQLALLKKLVEAFKISPSKVFLYDPVFTDTDKQVITSLGYLLESLESAVKSCSEEPSTSNEQSEKTEINAKDKTTSRTLYFLPHASLELTEEVLSRYHARYLLANDAIAHTDRLTTRKLYDNYRTLSYLVSLTEQSSVDTQFQTVKKKRRQKANVFVEPKLDFSADNMYFNSTTIKRLPTEGPWGNAFTDLALHKLDYK
;
A
#
# COMPACT_ATOMS: atom_id res chain seq x y z
N MET A 1 -9.30 -26.37 -10.27
CA MET A 1 -8.60 -26.06 -9.01
C MET A 1 -7.15 -26.53 -9.00
N GLU A 2 -6.84 -27.80 -9.28
CA GLU A 2 -5.45 -28.31 -9.27
C GLU A 2 -4.49 -27.50 -10.14
N LYS A 3 -4.85 -27.24 -11.41
CA LYS A 3 -4.03 -26.43 -12.34
C LYS A 3 -3.73 -25.00 -11.88
N ILE A 4 -4.62 -24.35 -11.12
CA ILE A 4 -4.38 -22.98 -10.63
C ILE A 4 -3.45 -23.01 -9.41
N VAL A 5 -3.64 -23.98 -8.52
CA VAL A 5 -2.77 -24.20 -7.35
C VAL A 5 -1.34 -24.47 -7.80
N ASP A 6 -1.13 -25.31 -8.82
CA ASP A 6 0.21 -25.57 -9.37
C ASP A 6 0.89 -24.29 -9.87
N ARG A 7 0.16 -23.42 -10.57
CA ARG A 7 0.69 -22.15 -11.07
C ARG A 7 1.02 -21.17 -9.94
N ILE A 8 0.23 -21.17 -8.88
CA ILE A 8 0.49 -20.36 -7.68
C ILE A 8 1.73 -20.90 -6.96
N ASN A 9 1.88 -22.21 -6.84
CA ASN A 9 3.07 -22.84 -6.23
C ASN A 9 4.35 -22.53 -7.01
N VAL A 10 4.29 -22.48 -8.34
CA VAL A 10 5.43 -22.02 -9.17
C VAL A 10 5.78 -20.57 -8.83
N ALA A 11 4.79 -19.67 -8.79
CA ALA A 11 5.00 -18.27 -8.42
C ALA A 11 5.60 -18.14 -7.00
N GLU A 12 5.16 -18.95 -6.04
CA GLU A 12 5.73 -18.96 -4.68
C GLU A 12 7.17 -19.39 -4.61
N GLN A 13 7.58 -20.38 -5.42
CA GLN A 13 8.98 -20.80 -5.50
C GLN A 13 9.87 -19.69 -6.05
N ASP A 14 9.37 -18.94 -7.04
CA ASP A 14 10.08 -17.81 -7.64
C ASP A 14 10.22 -16.65 -6.65
N ILE A 15 9.13 -16.28 -5.96
CA ILE A 15 9.16 -15.25 -4.89
C ILE A 15 10.08 -15.67 -3.75
N GLY A 16 10.05 -16.94 -3.34
CA GLY A 16 10.88 -17.43 -2.23
C GLY A 16 12.38 -17.36 -2.48
N LYS A 17 12.82 -17.26 -3.74
CA LYS A 17 14.23 -17.10 -4.13
C LYS A 17 14.60 -15.64 -4.42
N ALA A 18 13.62 -14.74 -4.46
CA ALA A 18 13.81 -13.37 -4.89
C ALA A 18 14.35 -12.49 -3.76
N GLU A 19 15.27 -11.59 -4.11
CA GLU A 19 15.76 -10.55 -3.21
C GLU A 19 14.63 -9.61 -2.74
N LEU A 20 13.61 -9.42 -3.58
CA LEU A 20 12.41 -8.65 -3.28
C LEU A 20 11.80 -9.02 -1.91
N LEU A 21 11.61 -10.32 -1.66
CA LEU A 21 11.01 -10.78 -0.39
C LEU A 21 11.91 -10.42 0.80
N SER A 22 13.23 -10.69 0.69
CA SER A 22 14.17 -10.37 1.77
C SER A 22 14.20 -8.87 2.10
N ILE A 23 14.15 -8.01 1.07
CA ILE A 23 14.12 -6.56 1.28
C ILE A 23 12.84 -6.16 2.01
N ILE A 24 11.67 -6.62 1.56
CA ILE A 24 10.40 -6.29 2.21
C ILE A 24 10.40 -6.77 3.67
N VAL A 25 10.84 -8.00 3.93
CA VAL A 25 10.91 -8.55 5.28
C VAL A 25 11.83 -7.72 6.16
N SER A 26 13.04 -7.39 5.71
CA SER A 26 13.99 -6.55 6.47
C SER A 26 13.45 -5.16 6.79
N GLU A 27 12.63 -4.60 5.91
CA GLU A 27 12.03 -3.28 6.15
C GLU A 27 10.87 -3.30 7.15
N LEU A 28 10.27 -4.46 7.37
CA LEU A 28 9.08 -4.62 8.20
C LEU A 28 9.35 -5.47 9.46
N GLU A 29 10.56 -6.02 9.63
CA GLU A 29 10.88 -6.97 10.71
C GLU A 29 10.75 -6.38 12.11
N ASP A 30 11.03 -5.07 12.26
CA ASP A 30 10.90 -4.35 13.53
C ASP A 30 9.46 -3.93 13.84
N LEU A 31 8.51 -4.20 12.94
CA LEU A 31 7.11 -3.80 13.08
C LEU A 31 6.27 -4.97 13.62
N ASP A 32 5.38 -4.68 14.57
CA ASP A 32 4.43 -5.66 15.14
C ASP A 32 3.20 -5.83 14.21
N ILE A 33 3.46 -6.25 12.98
CA ILE A 33 2.41 -6.51 11.99
C ILE A 33 1.68 -7.79 12.39
N SER A 34 0.38 -7.67 12.65
CA SER A 34 -0.48 -8.80 13.03
C SER A 34 -1.66 -9.01 12.08
N HIS A 35 -1.91 -8.07 11.17
CA HIS A 35 -2.97 -8.15 10.17
C HIS A 35 -2.46 -7.73 8.80
N ILE A 36 -3.00 -8.34 7.75
CA ILE A 36 -2.81 -7.88 6.37
C ILE A 36 -4.17 -7.68 5.73
N ILE A 37 -4.38 -6.50 5.15
CA ILE A 37 -5.53 -6.20 4.29
C ILE A 37 -5.01 -6.06 2.87
N CYS A 38 -5.38 -7.00 2.01
CA CYS A 38 -4.98 -7.06 0.62
C CYS A 38 -6.15 -6.65 -0.28
N LEU A 39 -5.98 -5.58 -1.06
CA LEU A 39 -6.97 -5.09 -2.01
C LEU A 39 -6.37 -4.97 -3.40
N ALA A 40 -7.22 -4.99 -4.43
CA ALA A 40 -6.80 -4.82 -5.81
C ALA A 40 -5.70 -5.82 -6.24
N LEU A 41 -5.91 -7.09 -5.88
CA LEU A 41 -5.01 -8.20 -6.22
C LEU A 41 -5.18 -8.65 -7.69
N GLY A 42 -6.33 -8.36 -8.31
CA GLY A 42 -6.76 -9.01 -9.54
C GLY A 42 -7.16 -10.46 -9.33
N SER A 43 -7.44 -11.19 -10.41
CA SER A 43 -7.89 -12.60 -10.36
C SER A 43 -6.71 -13.57 -10.59
N PRO A 44 -6.28 -14.36 -9.58
CA PRO A 44 -5.26 -15.41 -9.75
C PRO A 44 -5.60 -16.46 -10.83
N GLU A 45 -6.87 -16.73 -11.08
CA GLU A 45 -7.31 -17.66 -12.13
C GLU A 45 -6.92 -17.15 -13.52
N SER A 46 -7.20 -15.87 -13.78
CA SER A 46 -7.06 -15.28 -15.12
C SER A 46 -5.72 -14.55 -15.33
N SER A 47 -5.05 -14.10 -14.27
CA SER A 47 -3.88 -13.22 -14.35
C SER A 47 -2.62 -13.84 -13.75
N SER A 48 -1.52 -13.80 -14.50
CA SER A 48 -0.21 -14.19 -13.97
C SER A 48 0.29 -13.22 -12.91
N ALA A 49 0.05 -11.92 -13.10
CA ALA A 49 0.40 -10.89 -12.13
C ALA A 49 -0.28 -11.16 -10.78
N ALA A 50 -1.59 -11.43 -10.79
CA ALA A 50 -2.35 -11.74 -9.58
C ALA A 50 -1.85 -12.99 -8.84
N ARG A 51 -1.37 -14.02 -9.58
CA ARG A 51 -0.74 -15.20 -8.96
C ARG A 51 0.55 -14.86 -8.24
N TYR A 52 1.41 -14.03 -8.84
CA TYR A 52 2.65 -13.58 -8.18
C TYR A 52 2.37 -12.68 -6.98
N GLN A 53 1.35 -11.83 -7.06
CA GLN A 53 0.95 -11.01 -5.93
C GLN A 53 0.38 -11.84 -4.78
N LEU A 54 -0.44 -12.86 -5.08
CA LEU A 54 -0.91 -13.81 -4.08
C LEU A 54 0.25 -14.60 -3.47
N ALA A 55 1.21 -15.02 -4.30
CA ALA A 55 2.41 -15.70 -3.84
C ALA A 55 3.26 -14.82 -2.89
N LEU A 56 3.43 -13.53 -3.22
CA LEU A 56 4.08 -12.57 -2.33
C LEU A 56 3.32 -12.43 -1.01
N LEU A 57 2.00 -12.24 -1.06
CA LEU A 57 1.16 -12.18 0.14
C LEU A 57 1.36 -13.42 1.02
N LYS A 58 1.31 -14.63 0.45
CA LYS A 58 1.57 -15.87 1.19
C LYS A 58 2.94 -15.87 1.87
N LYS A 59 3.99 -15.43 1.17
CA LYS A 59 5.34 -15.36 1.74
C LYS A 59 5.47 -14.32 2.85
N LEU A 60 4.76 -13.20 2.76
CA LEU A 60 4.70 -12.22 3.85
C LEU A 60 3.97 -12.81 5.08
N VAL A 61 2.83 -13.47 4.88
CA VAL A 61 2.10 -14.15 5.96
C VAL A 61 2.97 -15.19 6.68
N GLU A 62 3.70 -16.00 5.93
CA GLU A 62 4.67 -16.96 6.46
C GLU A 62 5.81 -16.29 7.23
N ALA A 63 6.43 -15.24 6.65
CA ALA A 63 7.56 -14.54 7.25
C ALA A 63 7.21 -13.85 8.58
N PHE A 64 6.06 -13.18 8.64
CA PHE A 64 5.58 -12.49 9.85
C PHE A 64 4.75 -13.40 10.79
N LYS A 65 4.59 -14.68 10.45
CA LYS A 65 3.82 -15.67 11.24
C LYS A 65 2.40 -15.20 11.55
N ILE A 66 1.77 -14.55 10.58
CA ILE A 66 0.42 -14.02 10.73
C ILE A 66 -0.58 -15.18 10.61
N SER A 67 -1.57 -15.23 11.51
CA SER A 67 -2.64 -16.21 11.41
C SER A 67 -3.41 -16.00 10.10
N PRO A 68 -3.70 -17.05 9.30
CA PRO A 68 -4.50 -16.90 8.08
C PRO A 68 -5.84 -16.19 8.30
N SER A 69 -6.46 -16.37 9.47
CA SER A 69 -7.71 -15.70 9.87
C SER A 69 -7.56 -14.19 10.11
N LYS A 70 -6.34 -13.64 10.05
CA LYS A 70 -6.02 -12.22 10.18
C LYS A 70 -5.57 -11.62 8.84
N VAL A 71 -5.81 -12.34 7.75
CA VAL A 71 -5.47 -11.95 6.38
C VAL A 71 -6.78 -11.77 5.61
N PHE A 72 -7.05 -10.54 5.20
CA PHE A 72 -8.28 -10.15 4.53
C PHE A 72 -8.00 -9.82 3.07
N LEU A 73 -8.76 -10.39 2.16
CA LEU A 73 -8.66 -10.14 0.72
C LEU A 73 -9.97 -9.63 0.16
N TYR A 74 -9.90 -8.60 -0.69
CA TYR A 74 -11.03 -8.21 -1.51
C TYR A 74 -10.58 -7.68 -2.85
N ASP A 75 -11.20 -8.21 -3.89
CA ASP A 75 -11.18 -7.65 -5.22
C ASP A 75 -12.52 -7.97 -5.90
N PRO A 76 -13.22 -6.96 -6.46
CA PRO A 76 -14.47 -7.19 -7.18
C PRO A 76 -14.31 -8.13 -8.39
N VAL A 77 -13.10 -8.33 -8.91
CA VAL A 77 -12.84 -9.21 -10.07
C VAL A 77 -12.62 -10.67 -9.70
N PHE A 78 -12.63 -11.04 -8.41
CA PHE A 78 -12.45 -12.43 -7.99
C PHE A 78 -13.53 -13.35 -8.57
N THR A 79 -13.10 -14.41 -9.22
CA THR A 79 -13.97 -15.50 -9.68
C THR A 79 -14.29 -16.45 -8.52
N ASP A 80 -15.21 -17.40 -8.74
CA ASP A 80 -15.49 -18.42 -7.73
C ASP A 80 -14.31 -19.36 -7.50
N THR A 81 -13.48 -19.60 -8.52
CA THR A 81 -12.20 -20.32 -8.37
C THR A 81 -11.25 -19.53 -7.47
N ASP A 82 -11.13 -18.22 -7.67
CA ASP A 82 -10.26 -17.37 -6.83
C ASP A 82 -10.71 -17.42 -5.37
N LYS A 83 -12.01 -17.26 -5.12
CA LYS A 83 -12.58 -17.33 -3.77
C LYS A 83 -12.32 -18.67 -3.10
N GLN A 84 -12.47 -19.78 -3.83
CA GLN A 84 -12.19 -21.12 -3.31
C GLN A 84 -10.71 -21.30 -2.96
N VAL A 85 -9.79 -20.80 -3.80
CA VAL A 85 -8.36 -20.83 -3.52
C VAL A 85 -8.01 -19.96 -2.32
N ILE A 86 -8.53 -18.74 -2.24
CA ILE A 86 -8.28 -17.82 -1.12
C ILE A 86 -8.79 -18.43 0.20
N THR A 87 -9.99 -19.01 0.18
CA THR A 87 -10.59 -19.65 1.36
C THR A 87 -9.82 -20.90 1.78
N SER A 88 -9.28 -21.68 0.82
CA SER A 88 -8.49 -22.88 1.15
C SER A 88 -7.14 -22.55 1.78
N LEU A 89 -6.63 -21.33 1.61
CA LEU A 89 -5.48 -20.79 2.33
C LEU A 89 -5.83 -20.33 3.76
N GLY A 90 -7.12 -20.32 4.13
CA GLY A 90 -7.61 -19.85 5.42
C GLY A 90 -7.77 -18.33 5.52
N TYR A 91 -7.69 -17.62 4.40
CA TYR A 91 -7.87 -16.16 4.35
C TYR A 91 -9.34 -15.77 4.29
N LEU A 92 -9.65 -14.56 4.74
CA LEU A 92 -11.00 -14.02 4.81
C LEU A 92 -11.31 -13.16 3.58
N LEU A 93 -12.49 -13.35 3.00
CA LEU A 93 -12.98 -12.56 1.86
C LEU A 93 -13.90 -11.45 2.37
N GLU A 94 -13.32 -10.30 2.71
CA GLU A 94 -14.02 -9.19 3.36
C GLU A 94 -13.71 -7.86 2.66
N SER A 95 -14.73 -7.02 2.45
CA SER A 95 -14.52 -5.66 1.97
C SER A 95 -13.64 -4.86 2.91
N LEU A 96 -13.02 -3.78 2.41
CA LEU A 96 -12.14 -2.91 3.19
C LEU A 96 -12.77 -2.47 4.53
N GLU A 97 -14.03 -2.02 4.51
CA GLU A 97 -14.74 -1.59 5.72
C GLU A 97 -14.92 -2.73 6.74
N SER A 98 -15.24 -3.94 6.26
CA SER A 98 -15.42 -5.10 7.13
C SER A 98 -14.09 -5.56 7.71
N ALA A 99 -13.05 -5.64 6.88
CA ALA A 99 -11.71 -6.04 7.30
C ALA A 99 -11.14 -5.11 8.37
N VAL A 100 -11.29 -3.79 8.21
CA VAL A 100 -10.81 -2.82 9.21
C VAL A 100 -11.58 -2.97 10.52
N LYS A 101 -12.90 -3.20 10.46
CA LYS A 101 -13.71 -3.47 11.66
C LYS A 101 -13.23 -4.74 12.36
N SER A 102 -13.03 -5.83 11.63
CA SER A 102 -12.50 -7.11 12.15
C SER A 102 -11.12 -6.95 12.81
N CYS A 103 -10.26 -6.06 12.30
CA CYS A 103 -8.95 -5.77 12.93
C CYS A 103 -9.07 -5.00 14.25
N SER A 104 -10.12 -4.20 14.42
CA SER A 104 -10.34 -3.38 15.62
C SER A 104 -11.05 -4.11 16.76
N GLU A 105 -11.78 -5.19 16.45
CA GLU A 105 -12.53 -6.01 17.41
C GLU A 105 -11.65 -7.14 17.99
N GLU A 106 -10.57 -6.78 18.68
CA GLU A 106 -9.89 -7.74 19.57
C GLU A 106 -10.78 -8.02 20.80
N PRO A 107 -10.76 -9.24 21.38
CA PRO A 107 -11.62 -9.61 22.50
C PRO A 107 -11.17 -8.92 23.80
N SER A 108 -11.49 -7.63 23.93
CA SER A 108 -11.38 -6.90 25.19
C SER A 108 -12.58 -7.26 26.07
N THR A 109 -12.30 -7.94 27.17
CA THR A 109 -13.22 -8.18 28.28
C THR A 109 -13.85 -6.85 28.70
N SER A 110 -15.17 -6.84 28.81
CA SER A 110 -16.01 -5.70 29.19
C SER A 110 -15.40 -4.82 30.29
N ASN A 111 -15.23 -3.52 30.00
CA ASN A 111 -15.78 -2.45 30.83
C ASN A 111 -15.66 -1.08 30.15
N GLU A 112 -16.73 -0.32 30.30
CA GLU A 112 -17.01 0.99 29.73
C GLU A 112 -16.00 2.06 30.19
N GLN A 113 -15.45 2.81 29.24
CA GLN A 113 -15.13 4.24 29.38
C GLN A 113 -14.81 4.83 28.01
N SER A 114 -15.78 5.58 27.50
CA SER A 114 -15.90 6.06 26.13
C SER A 114 -15.02 7.29 25.84
N GLU A 115 -14.72 7.46 24.54
CA GLU A 115 -13.99 8.56 23.87
C GLU A 115 -12.45 8.59 23.96
N LYS A 116 -11.81 8.41 25.12
CA LYS A 116 -10.32 8.36 25.17
C LYS A 116 -9.73 7.01 24.75
N THR A 117 -10.53 5.97 24.80
CA THR A 117 -10.13 4.58 24.50
C THR A 117 -10.20 4.30 22.99
N GLU A 118 -11.11 4.94 22.25
CA GLU A 118 -11.29 4.73 20.81
C GLU A 118 -10.12 5.27 19.96
N ILE A 119 -9.56 6.43 20.33
CA ILE A 119 -8.42 7.01 19.62
C ILE A 119 -7.18 6.10 19.76
N ASN A 120 -6.93 5.60 20.97
CA ASN A 120 -5.81 4.67 21.23
C ASN A 120 -6.01 3.30 20.59
N ALA A 121 -7.24 2.77 20.55
CA ALA A 121 -7.53 1.49 19.90
C ALA A 121 -7.39 1.58 18.37
N LYS A 122 -7.85 2.68 17.77
CA LYS A 122 -7.72 2.92 16.33
C LYS A 122 -6.25 3.05 15.92
N ASP A 123 -5.47 3.83 16.66
CA ASP A 123 -4.04 4.03 16.41
C ASP A 123 -3.22 2.74 16.60
N LYS A 124 -3.57 1.93 17.60
CA LYS A 124 -2.96 0.60 17.81
C LYS A 124 -3.32 -0.39 16.69
N THR A 125 -4.49 -0.28 16.09
CA THR A 125 -4.91 -1.18 14.99
C THR A 125 -4.22 -0.81 13.69
N THR A 126 -4.17 0.49 13.35
CA THR A 126 -3.51 0.98 12.13
C THR A 126 -2.01 0.76 12.16
N SER A 127 -1.39 0.79 13.34
CA SER A 127 0.04 0.49 13.53
C SER A 127 0.39 -1.00 13.51
N ARG A 128 -0.57 -1.90 13.42
CA ARG A 128 -0.34 -3.36 13.32
C ARG A 128 -0.87 -3.97 12.04
N THR A 129 -1.37 -3.14 11.12
CA THR A 129 -1.99 -3.57 9.87
C THR A 129 -1.13 -3.15 8.69
N LEU A 130 -0.77 -4.12 7.84
CA LEU A 130 -0.15 -3.87 6.54
C LEU A 130 -1.23 -3.85 5.46
N TYR A 131 -1.34 -2.73 4.75
CA TYR A 131 -2.20 -2.63 3.57
C TYR A 131 -1.40 -3.04 2.32
N PHE A 132 -1.77 -4.16 1.69
CA PHE A 132 -1.15 -4.63 0.46
C PHE A 132 -2.03 -4.28 -0.74
N LEU A 133 -1.53 -3.40 -1.62
CA LEU A 133 -2.29 -2.73 -2.68
C LEU A 133 -1.51 -2.77 -4.02
N PRO A 134 -1.19 -3.95 -4.57
CA PRO A 134 -0.19 -4.07 -5.63
C PRO A 134 -0.65 -3.50 -6.99
N HIS A 135 -1.97 -3.35 -7.21
CA HIS A 135 -2.56 -2.71 -8.40
C HIS A 135 -3.74 -1.80 -8.05
N ALA A 136 -3.64 -1.04 -6.95
CA ALA A 136 -4.73 -0.14 -6.54
C ALA A 136 -4.82 1.11 -7.41
N SER A 137 -6.06 1.56 -7.67
CA SER A 137 -6.31 2.86 -8.27
C SER A 137 -5.94 3.99 -7.30
N LEU A 138 -5.74 5.21 -7.81
CA LEU A 138 -5.52 6.40 -6.96
C LEU A 138 -6.69 6.62 -6.00
N GLU A 139 -7.91 6.34 -6.43
CA GLU A 139 -9.12 6.44 -5.60
C GLU A 139 -9.07 5.49 -4.40
N LEU A 140 -8.71 4.23 -4.63
CA LEU A 140 -8.61 3.24 -3.55
C LEU A 140 -7.49 3.58 -2.57
N THR A 141 -6.32 4.00 -3.08
CA THR A 141 -5.20 4.41 -2.23
C THR A 141 -5.54 5.66 -1.43
N GLU A 142 -6.22 6.65 -2.03
CA GLU A 142 -6.72 7.84 -1.31
C GLU A 142 -7.74 7.44 -0.23
N GLU A 143 -8.66 6.51 -0.50
CA GLU A 143 -9.63 6.04 0.49
C GLU A 143 -8.92 5.37 1.68
N VAL A 144 -7.97 4.47 1.41
CA VAL A 144 -7.17 3.78 2.43
C VAL A 144 -6.41 4.78 3.31
N LEU A 145 -5.80 5.80 2.70
CA LEU A 145 -5.07 6.83 3.42
C LEU A 145 -5.99 7.78 4.19
N SER A 146 -7.03 8.32 3.56
CA SER A 146 -7.87 9.39 4.12
C SER A 146 -8.87 8.91 5.16
N ARG A 147 -9.49 7.75 4.95
CA ARG A 147 -10.59 7.24 5.80
C ARG A 147 -10.09 6.30 6.89
N TYR A 148 -9.15 5.44 6.53
CA TYR A 148 -8.69 4.36 7.41
C TYR A 148 -7.36 4.67 8.09
N HIS A 149 -6.70 5.77 7.69
CA HIS A 149 -5.40 6.17 8.22
C HIS A 149 -4.43 4.99 8.16
N ALA A 150 -4.08 4.53 6.96
CA ALA A 150 -3.11 3.46 6.82
C ALA A 150 -1.71 3.97 7.18
N ARG A 151 -1.00 3.24 8.06
CA ARG A 151 0.36 3.56 8.46
C ARG A 151 1.43 2.88 7.60
N TYR A 152 1.16 1.64 7.21
CA TYR A 152 2.06 0.82 6.41
C TYR A 152 1.35 0.35 5.16
N LEU A 153 1.88 0.72 3.99
CA LEU A 153 1.35 0.31 2.70
C LEU A 153 2.45 -0.33 1.88
N LEU A 154 2.17 -1.49 1.31
CA LEU A 154 2.94 -2.08 0.23
C LEU A 154 2.12 -1.93 -1.04
N ALA A 155 2.36 -0.85 -1.78
CA ALA A 155 1.48 -0.36 -2.84
C ALA A 155 2.28 0.14 -4.05
N ASN A 156 1.61 0.52 -5.14
CA ASN A 156 2.28 1.25 -6.21
C ASN A 156 2.88 2.56 -5.68
N ASP A 157 4.02 2.97 -6.23
CA ASP A 157 4.72 4.19 -5.87
C ASP A 157 3.81 5.39 -6.13
N ALA A 158 3.28 5.96 -5.04
CA ALA A 158 2.44 7.14 -5.05
C ALA A 158 3.02 8.31 -5.86
N ILE A 159 4.35 8.46 -5.93
CA ILE A 159 4.99 9.52 -6.72
C ILE A 159 4.84 9.20 -8.22
N ALA A 160 5.39 8.07 -8.67
CA ALA A 160 5.33 7.66 -10.07
C ALA A 160 3.89 7.51 -10.60
N HIS A 161 2.97 7.07 -9.73
CA HIS A 161 1.58 6.87 -10.07
C HIS A 161 0.79 8.19 -10.20
N THR A 162 1.28 9.28 -9.58
CA THR A 162 0.64 10.61 -9.63
C THR A 162 1.28 11.58 -10.62
N ASP A 163 2.48 11.28 -11.16
CA ASP A 163 3.20 12.09 -12.16
C ASP A 163 2.38 12.49 -13.41
N ARG A 164 1.31 11.74 -13.72
CA ARG A 164 0.41 12.04 -14.86
C ARG A 164 -0.55 13.19 -14.56
N LEU A 165 -0.72 13.56 -13.30
CA LEU A 165 -1.61 14.61 -12.84
C LEU A 165 -0.80 15.86 -12.51
N THR A 166 -1.37 17.03 -12.79
CA THR A 166 -0.80 18.28 -12.27
C THR A 166 -0.98 18.32 -10.75
N THR A 167 -0.06 18.96 -10.03
CA THR A 167 -0.12 19.14 -8.57
C THR A 167 -1.49 19.64 -8.11
N ARG A 168 -2.10 20.56 -8.89
CA ARG A 168 -3.45 21.06 -8.61
C ARG A 168 -4.54 20.00 -8.77
N LYS A 169 -4.52 19.20 -9.84
CA LYS A 169 -5.51 18.12 -10.05
C LYS A 169 -5.35 17.02 -9.01
N LEU A 170 -4.12 16.73 -8.59
CA LEU A 170 -3.84 15.79 -7.52
C LEU A 170 -4.44 16.32 -6.20
N TYR A 171 -4.20 17.58 -5.87
CA TYR A 171 -4.76 18.22 -4.68
C TYR A 171 -6.29 18.26 -4.66
N ASP A 172 -6.92 18.61 -5.78
CA ASP A 172 -8.37 18.77 -5.86
C ASP A 172 -9.11 17.42 -5.76
N ASN A 173 -8.51 16.32 -6.24
CA ASN A 173 -9.16 14.99 -6.29
C ASN A 173 -8.66 13.99 -5.23
N TYR A 174 -7.40 14.10 -4.82
CA TYR A 174 -6.69 13.15 -3.97
C TYR A 174 -5.82 13.90 -2.95
N ARG A 175 -6.48 14.55 -2.00
CA ARG A 175 -5.85 15.54 -1.13
C ARG A 175 -4.80 14.93 -0.20
N THR A 176 -5.05 13.72 0.32
CA THR A 176 -4.14 13.01 1.22
C THR A 176 -2.91 12.51 0.47
N LEU A 177 -3.11 11.95 -0.73
CA LEU A 177 -2.01 11.59 -1.64
C LEU A 177 -1.20 12.82 -2.05
N SER A 178 -1.85 13.95 -2.35
CA SER A 178 -1.16 15.20 -2.67
C SER A 178 -0.28 15.67 -1.52
N TYR A 179 -0.76 15.53 -0.28
CA TYR A 179 0.03 15.86 0.90
C TYR A 179 1.22 14.91 1.06
N LEU A 180 1.00 13.59 0.92
CA LEU A 180 2.04 12.56 0.97
C LEU A 180 3.17 12.84 -0.04
N VAL A 181 2.84 13.18 -1.29
CA VAL A 181 3.83 13.53 -2.31
C VAL A 181 4.58 14.80 -1.92
N SER A 182 3.89 15.82 -1.41
CA SER A 182 4.54 17.08 -0.99
C SER A 182 5.59 16.90 0.12
N LEU A 183 5.40 15.92 1.02
CA LEU A 183 6.38 15.61 2.08
C LEU A 183 7.65 14.95 1.52
N THR A 184 7.51 14.16 0.44
CA THR A 184 8.65 13.53 -0.22
C THR A 184 9.48 14.51 -1.05
N GLU A 185 8.85 15.55 -1.62
CA GLU A 185 9.56 16.61 -2.31
C GLU A 185 10.33 17.52 -1.35
N GLN A 186 9.76 17.82 -0.17
CA GLN A 186 10.40 18.68 0.84
C GLN A 186 11.65 18.06 1.47
N SER A 187 11.75 16.73 1.48
CA SER A 187 12.93 16.00 1.95
C SER A 187 14.07 15.95 0.92
N SER A 188 13.82 16.35 -0.34
CA SER A 188 14.84 16.45 -1.39
C SER A 188 15.58 17.80 -1.37
N VAL A 189 16.35 18.05 -0.32
CA VAL A 189 17.39 19.10 -0.35
C VAL A 189 18.69 18.48 -0.87
N ASP A 190 19.23 19.10 -1.92
CA ASP A 190 20.57 18.93 -2.52
C ASP A 190 20.73 17.92 -3.67
N THR A 191 20.00 18.13 -4.77
CA THR A 191 20.52 17.72 -6.08
C THR A 191 21.48 18.80 -6.60
N GLN A 192 22.79 18.56 -6.45
CA GLN A 192 23.90 19.34 -7.01
C GLN A 192 23.95 19.37 -8.56
N PHE A 193 22.82 19.26 -9.25
CA PHE A 193 22.76 19.46 -10.69
C PHE A 193 22.46 20.91 -11.00
N GLN A 194 23.52 21.69 -11.26
CA GLN A 194 23.38 23.00 -11.87
C GLN A 194 22.87 22.84 -13.32
N THR A 195 21.60 23.15 -13.54
CA THR A 195 21.03 23.28 -14.89
C THR A 195 21.85 24.31 -15.68
N VAL A 196 22.55 23.85 -16.71
CA VAL A 196 23.35 24.71 -17.59
C VAL A 196 22.43 25.77 -18.21
N LYS A 197 22.69 27.05 -17.91
CA LYS A 197 21.91 28.19 -18.41
C LYS A 197 21.98 28.25 -19.95
N LYS A 198 20.99 27.66 -20.64
CA LYS A 198 20.79 27.90 -22.07
C LYS A 198 20.46 29.38 -22.29
N LYS A 199 21.18 30.02 -23.23
CA LYS A 199 20.98 31.42 -23.65
C LYS A 199 19.50 31.73 -23.86
N ARG A 200 19.02 32.78 -23.18
CA ARG A 200 17.64 33.30 -23.20
C ARG A 200 17.08 33.39 -24.63
N ARG A 201 16.13 32.51 -24.96
CA ARG A 201 15.06 32.84 -25.90
C ARG A 201 13.97 33.62 -25.13
N GLN A 202 13.32 34.54 -25.81
CA GLN A 202 12.35 35.49 -25.26
C GLN A 202 11.22 34.78 -24.49
N LYS A 203 10.72 35.46 -23.43
CA LYS A 203 9.78 34.97 -22.42
C LYS A 203 8.56 34.26 -23.04
N ALA A 204 8.59 32.93 -23.04
CA ALA A 204 7.37 32.14 -23.00
C ALA A 204 6.82 32.19 -21.56
N ASN A 205 5.50 32.20 -21.40
CA ASN A 205 4.86 32.05 -20.09
C ASN A 205 5.35 30.74 -19.48
N VAL A 206 6.26 30.84 -18.50
CA VAL A 206 6.72 29.68 -17.72
C VAL A 206 5.61 29.38 -16.74
N PHE A 207 4.99 28.19 -16.87
CA PHE A 207 4.02 27.72 -15.90
C PHE A 207 4.71 27.60 -14.54
N VAL A 208 4.21 28.34 -13.56
CA VAL A 208 4.66 28.27 -12.17
C VAL A 208 3.62 27.44 -11.43
N GLU A 209 4.07 26.35 -10.81
CA GLU A 209 3.17 25.53 -10.01
C GLU A 209 2.60 26.34 -8.84
N PRO A 210 1.29 26.23 -8.58
CA PRO A 210 0.67 26.94 -7.47
C PRO A 210 1.18 26.38 -6.15
N LYS A 211 1.54 27.27 -5.22
CA LYS A 211 1.82 26.88 -3.83
C LYS A 211 0.52 26.39 -3.21
N LEU A 212 0.46 25.10 -2.91
CA LEU A 212 -0.67 24.48 -2.22
C LEU A 212 -0.53 24.71 -0.72
N ASP A 213 -1.66 24.98 -0.07
CA ASP A 213 -1.72 25.18 1.37
C ASP A 213 -2.38 23.98 2.02
N PHE A 214 -1.57 23.17 2.71
CA PHE A 214 -2.00 22.03 3.50
C PHE A 214 -2.19 22.37 4.99
N SER A 215 -1.97 23.63 5.40
CA SER A 215 -2.01 24.04 6.81
C SER A 215 -3.40 23.97 7.44
N ALA A 216 -4.45 24.11 6.62
CA ALA A 216 -5.83 23.93 7.05
C ALA A 216 -6.23 22.46 7.23
N ASP A 217 -5.41 21.53 6.72
CA ASP A 217 -5.70 20.12 6.74
C ASP A 217 -5.09 19.50 7.99
N ASN A 218 -5.96 19.05 8.89
CA ASN A 218 -5.56 18.28 10.05
C ASN A 218 -5.13 16.87 9.64
N MET A 219 -4.04 16.77 8.87
CA MET A 219 -3.44 15.52 8.42
C MET A 219 -2.92 14.74 9.62
N TYR A 220 -3.18 13.44 9.67
CA TYR A 220 -2.83 12.57 10.80
C TYR A 220 -1.33 12.19 10.85
N PHE A 221 -0.58 12.47 9.78
CA PHE A 221 0.85 12.23 9.67
C PHE A 221 1.61 13.51 9.33
N ASN A 222 2.91 13.54 9.60
CA ASN A 222 3.79 14.69 9.32
C ASN A 222 5.07 14.31 8.56
N SER A 223 5.47 13.03 8.56
CA SER A 223 6.52 12.50 7.70
C SER A 223 6.11 11.19 7.05
N THR A 224 6.80 10.87 5.96
CA THR A 224 6.61 9.64 5.21
C THR A 224 7.95 9.19 4.64
N THR A 225 8.16 7.87 4.63
CA THR A 225 9.26 7.22 3.92
C THR A 225 8.69 6.35 2.83
N ILE A 226 9.12 6.58 1.58
CA ILE A 226 8.75 5.75 0.43
C ILE A 226 10.01 5.06 -0.08
N LYS A 227 10.05 3.73 0.03
CA LYS A 227 11.14 2.91 -0.49
C LYS A 227 10.66 2.13 -1.71
N ARG A 228 11.16 2.47 -2.90
CA ARG A 228 10.94 1.70 -4.12
C ARG A 228 11.60 0.32 -3.99
N LEU A 229 10.90 -0.71 -4.43
CA LEU A 229 11.36 -2.09 -4.34
C LEU A 229 11.86 -2.58 -5.70
N PRO A 230 12.76 -3.57 -5.73
CA PRO A 230 13.21 -4.15 -6.99
C PRO A 230 12.04 -4.85 -7.70
N THR A 231 11.82 -4.48 -8.96
CA THR A 231 10.69 -4.98 -9.75
C THR A 231 11.11 -6.00 -10.80
N GLU A 232 12.41 -6.31 -10.91
CA GLU A 232 12.95 -7.27 -11.87
C GLU A 232 12.80 -8.72 -11.39
N GLY A 233 12.18 -9.57 -12.21
CA GLY A 233 12.04 -11.00 -11.94
C GLY A 233 11.09 -11.72 -12.90
N PRO A 234 10.83 -13.02 -12.70
CA PRO A 234 9.96 -13.83 -13.57
C PRO A 234 8.48 -13.46 -13.51
N TRP A 235 8.11 -12.51 -12.65
CA TRP A 235 6.75 -12.02 -12.44
C TRP A 235 6.27 -10.96 -13.43
N GLY A 236 7.10 -10.56 -14.39
CA GLY A 236 6.73 -9.58 -15.41
C GLY A 236 6.28 -8.26 -14.78
N ASN A 237 5.05 -7.83 -15.05
CA ASN A 237 4.49 -6.58 -14.55
C ASN A 237 3.77 -6.69 -13.19
N ALA A 238 3.86 -7.82 -12.49
CA ALA A 238 3.13 -8.02 -11.23
C ALA A 238 3.49 -7.00 -10.13
N PHE A 239 4.72 -6.49 -10.14
CA PHE A 239 5.21 -5.54 -9.14
C PHE A 239 5.71 -4.25 -9.79
N THR A 240 5.21 -3.89 -10.97
CA THR A 240 5.56 -2.61 -11.60
C THR A 240 5.27 -1.46 -10.62
N ASP A 241 6.30 -0.68 -10.36
CA ASP A 241 6.29 0.44 -9.43
C ASP A 241 5.94 0.08 -7.97
N LEU A 242 6.15 -1.16 -7.51
CA LEU A 242 5.89 -1.51 -6.11
C LEU A 242 6.84 -0.75 -5.16
N ALA A 243 6.28 -0.16 -4.11
CA ALA A 243 6.99 0.56 -3.08
C ALA A 243 6.41 0.29 -1.70
N LEU A 244 7.25 0.46 -0.68
CA LEU A 244 6.85 0.44 0.71
C LEU A 244 6.72 1.87 1.23
N HIS A 245 5.52 2.20 1.73
CA HIS A 245 5.19 3.49 2.35
C HIS A 245 5.08 3.30 3.87
N LYS A 246 5.84 4.08 4.61
CA LYS A 246 5.79 4.17 6.08
C LYS A 246 5.43 5.60 6.46
N LEU A 247 4.29 5.78 7.13
CA LEU A 247 3.80 7.09 7.57
C LEU A 247 4.04 7.27 9.07
N ASP A 248 4.57 8.42 9.46
CA ASP A 248 4.78 8.76 10.87
C ASP A 248 3.69 9.72 11.34
N TYR A 249 3.00 9.31 12.41
CA TYR A 249 1.86 10.04 12.94
C TYR A 249 2.32 11.22 13.78
N LYS A 250 1.48 12.24 13.84
CA LYS A 250 1.71 13.43 14.68
C LYS A 250 1.59 13.13 16.17
#